data_AF-A0A0Q9N7A7-F1
#
_entry.id   AF-A0A0Q9N7A7-F1
#
_cell.length_a   1.000
_cell.length_b   1.000
_cell.length_c   1.000
_cell.angle_alpha   90.00
_cell.angle_beta   90.00
_cell.angle_gamma   90.00
#
_symmetry.space_group_name_H-M   'P 1'
#
loop_
_entity.id
_entity.type
_entity.pdbx_description
1 polymer ?
#
loop_
_entity_poly.entity_id
_entity_poly.type
_entity_poly.pdbx_seq_one_letter_code
_entity_poly.pdbx_strand_id
1 'polypeptide(L)'
;MAPDWFQSNRMLGGVCYVDLYAGNLAGLRKRIPYFRELGLTYLHLIPAVVGDPEFQDFYWIYPDRDMPDAYERTVREIFPDDHPGSFVQFDDGRWIWATFHSFQWDLNYRNPRVIRAMAGEMLYLANQGVDIVRMDAVAFIWNQPGTACESLPEAHLLLQAFNAVCRISAPSLLFKSEAIVHPDEVVRYIDRGECQLSYNPLQMALIWNSLATRNVSLLAQALERRHDIPEGTAWVKYVRSHDDIGWTFSDEDAAELSINGHDHRRFLNAFFVNRFPGSFARGVPFQDNPRTGDCRISGTTASLAGLEAHGCRRVREFRANASGRSQALRMR
;
A
#
# COMPACT_ATOMS: atom_id res chain seq x y z
N MET A 1 4.55 -13.42 24.72
CA MET A 1 5.68 -13.56 23.76
C MET A 1 6.84 -12.71 24.25
N ALA A 2 8.05 -12.93 23.74
CA ALA A 2 9.12 -11.92 23.86
C ALA A 2 8.69 -10.64 23.11
N PRO A 3 9.01 -9.43 23.59
CA PRO A 3 8.49 -8.18 23.02
C PRO A 3 9.01 -7.87 21.61
N ASP A 4 10.11 -8.51 21.22
CA ASP A 4 10.89 -8.34 19.98
C ASP A 4 10.71 -9.51 19.00
N TRP A 5 9.76 -10.42 19.23
CA TRP A 5 9.62 -11.69 18.49
C TRP A 5 9.59 -11.53 16.95
N PHE A 6 9.00 -10.43 16.47
CA PHE A 6 8.87 -10.09 15.05
C PHE A 6 10.17 -9.61 14.40
N GLN A 7 11.19 -9.23 15.19
CA GLN A 7 12.53 -8.88 14.70
C GLN A 7 13.41 -10.11 14.44
N SER A 8 12.94 -11.32 14.82
CA SER A 8 13.72 -12.56 14.66
C SER A 8 14.07 -12.84 13.20
N ASN A 9 15.32 -13.23 12.94
CA ASN A 9 15.80 -13.69 11.63
C ASN A 9 15.08 -14.96 11.10
N ARG A 10 14.20 -15.57 11.90
CA ARG A 10 13.32 -16.68 11.51
C ARG A 10 11.98 -16.21 10.93
N MET A 11 11.69 -14.91 10.94
CA MET A 11 10.43 -14.38 10.43
C MET A 11 10.39 -14.38 8.90
N LEU A 12 9.43 -15.09 8.32
CA LEU A 12 9.15 -15.10 6.89
C LEU A 12 7.66 -14.94 6.63
N GLY A 13 7.29 -13.89 5.90
CA GLY A 13 5.91 -13.53 5.61
C GLY A 13 5.44 -13.95 4.22
N GLY A 14 4.23 -14.48 4.13
CA GLY A 14 3.46 -14.62 2.89
C GLY A 14 2.28 -13.66 2.84
N VAL A 15 1.73 -13.43 1.65
CA VAL A 15 0.46 -12.72 1.43
C VAL A 15 -0.33 -13.43 0.34
N CYS A 16 -1.64 -13.59 0.54
CA CYS A 16 -2.53 -14.12 -0.49
C CYS A 16 -3.99 -13.67 -0.33
N TYR A 17 -4.65 -13.43 -1.45
CA TYR A 17 -6.11 -13.40 -1.53
C TYR A 17 -6.67 -14.81 -1.31
N VAL A 18 -7.62 -14.95 -0.38
CA VAL A 18 -8.14 -16.25 0.08
C VAL A 18 -8.86 -16.99 -1.06
N ASP A 19 -9.64 -16.26 -1.85
CA ASP A 19 -10.41 -16.74 -3.00
C ASP A 19 -9.48 -17.09 -4.19
N LEU A 20 -8.53 -16.23 -4.54
CA LEU A 20 -7.65 -16.46 -5.69
C LEU A 20 -6.65 -17.59 -5.44
N TYR A 21 -6.11 -17.71 -4.23
CA TYR A 21 -5.10 -18.72 -3.89
C TYR A 21 -5.70 -20.06 -3.45
N ALA A 22 -6.86 -20.03 -2.77
CA ALA A 22 -7.42 -21.22 -2.13
C ALA A 22 -8.95 -21.36 -2.22
N GLY A 23 -9.64 -20.49 -2.96
CA GLY A 23 -11.10 -20.49 -3.15
C GLY A 23 -11.91 -20.00 -1.95
N ASN A 24 -11.55 -20.41 -0.73
CA ASN A 24 -12.16 -19.97 0.53
C ASN A 24 -11.27 -20.34 1.74
N LEU A 25 -11.67 -19.92 2.94
CA LEU A 25 -10.94 -20.18 4.18
C LEU A 25 -10.73 -21.69 4.48
N ALA A 26 -11.67 -22.56 4.10
CA ALA A 26 -11.50 -24.01 4.27
C ALA A 26 -10.47 -24.60 3.28
N GLY A 27 -10.41 -24.07 2.05
CA GLY A 27 -9.33 -24.35 1.12
C GLY A 27 -7.98 -23.83 1.63
N LEU A 28 -7.93 -22.64 2.22
CA LEU A 28 -6.72 -22.04 2.78
C LEU A 28 -6.15 -22.89 3.93
N ARG A 29 -7.02 -23.40 4.82
CA ARG A 29 -6.62 -24.35 5.89
C ARG A 29 -5.91 -25.59 5.33
N LYS A 30 -6.31 -26.08 4.15
CA LYS A 30 -5.63 -27.21 3.47
C LYS A 30 -4.25 -26.84 2.90
N ARG A 31 -3.89 -25.56 2.81
CA ARG A 31 -2.57 -25.08 2.35
C ARG A 31 -1.56 -24.87 3.49
N ILE A 32 -1.99 -24.94 4.75
CA ILE A 32 -1.10 -24.80 5.93
C ILE A 32 0.15 -25.71 5.87
N PRO A 33 0.09 -26.99 5.43
CA PRO A 33 1.30 -27.81 5.28
C PRO A 33 2.32 -27.22 4.32
N TYR A 34 1.88 -26.68 3.17
CA TYR A 34 2.75 -26.01 2.20
C TYR A 34 3.34 -24.70 2.74
N PHE A 35 2.55 -23.93 3.50
CA PHE A 35 3.07 -22.73 4.17
C PHE A 35 4.18 -23.07 5.19
N ARG A 36 4.05 -24.19 5.91
CA ARG A 36 5.10 -24.70 6.82
C ARG A 36 6.33 -25.20 6.07
N GLU A 37 6.15 -25.90 4.95
CA GLU A 37 7.26 -26.35 4.07
C GLU A 37 8.04 -25.17 3.50
N LEU A 38 7.34 -24.11 3.09
CA LEU A 38 7.93 -22.84 2.63
C LEU A 38 8.60 -22.03 3.77
N GLY A 39 8.44 -22.46 5.03
CA GLY A 39 8.99 -21.78 6.20
C GLY A 39 8.25 -20.52 6.62
N LEU A 40 7.00 -20.30 6.16
CA LEU A 40 6.22 -19.12 6.53
C LEU A 40 5.87 -19.13 8.02
N THR A 41 6.18 -18.03 8.70
CA THR A 41 5.79 -17.76 10.10
C THR A 41 4.73 -16.66 10.22
N TYR A 42 4.43 -15.95 9.12
CA TYR A 42 3.37 -14.95 9.02
C TYR A 42 2.61 -15.09 7.69
N LEU A 43 1.29 -14.86 7.71
CA LEU A 43 0.45 -14.90 6.50
C LEU A 43 -0.58 -13.78 6.53
N HIS A 44 -0.50 -12.86 5.57
CA HIS A 44 -1.44 -11.75 5.39
C HIS A 44 -2.59 -12.16 4.45
N LEU A 45 -3.83 -11.95 4.90
CA LEU A 45 -5.07 -12.26 4.17
C LEU A 45 -5.86 -10.96 3.91
N ILE A 46 -6.56 -10.89 2.78
CA ILE A 46 -7.28 -9.68 2.34
C ILE A 46 -8.81 -9.94 2.37
N PRO A 47 -9.62 -9.15 3.12
CA PRO A 47 -11.08 -9.32 3.27
C PRO A 47 -11.92 -8.37 2.36
N ALA A 48 -13.26 -8.48 2.42
CA ALA A 48 -14.23 -7.59 1.76
C ALA A 48 -15.55 -7.48 2.56
N VAL A 49 -16.13 -6.27 2.69
CA VAL A 49 -17.37 -6.00 3.45
C VAL A 49 -18.14 -4.77 2.91
N VAL A 50 -19.48 -4.84 2.93
CA VAL A 50 -20.49 -3.74 2.80
C VAL A 50 -21.74 -4.22 3.59
N GLY A 51 -22.58 -3.42 4.27
CA GLY A 51 -22.64 -1.97 4.54
C GLY A 51 -24.03 -1.61 5.13
N ASP A 52 -24.19 -0.46 5.82
CA ASP A 52 -25.44 -0.08 6.53
C ASP A 52 -25.71 1.45 6.46
N PRO A 53 -26.97 1.91 6.26
CA PRO A 53 -27.32 3.33 6.13
C PRO A 53 -27.37 4.19 7.42
N GLU A 54 -27.21 3.66 8.65
CA GLU A 54 -27.24 4.47 9.89
C GLU A 54 -26.02 5.44 10.04
N PHE A 55 -25.05 5.35 9.14
CA PHE A 55 -23.69 5.89 9.32
C PHE A 55 -23.35 7.10 8.44
N GLN A 56 -24.30 7.98 8.08
CA GLN A 56 -24.00 9.13 7.22
C GLN A 56 -22.97 10.10 7.81
N ASP A 57 -22.89 10.24 9.15
CA ASP A 57 -21.88 11.06 9.83
C ASP A 57 -20.51 10.36 9.97
N PHE A 58 -20.37 9.12 9.49
CA PHE A 58 -19.09 8.39 9.47
C PHE A 58 -18.28 8.68 8.20
N TYR A 59 -18.81 9.41 7.23
CA TYR A 59 -18.16 9.71 5.96
C TYR A 59 -18.12 11.23 5.70
N TRP A 60 -17.33 11.63 4.72
CA TRP A 60 -17.25 13.01 4.26
C TRP A 60 -18.22 13.25 3.11
N ILE A 61 -19.46 13.63 3.43
CA ILE A 61 -20.51 13.92 2.45
C ILE A 61 -20.78 15.43 2.39
N TYR A 62 -20.78 15.99 1.19
CA TYR A 62 -21.02 17.40 0.90
C TYR A 62 -22.26 17.59 0.00
N PRO A 63 -23.04 18.67 0.16
CA PRO A 63 -24.24 18.91 -0.63
C PRO A 63 -23.95 19.33 -2.08
N ASP A 64 -22.77 19.89 -2.33
CA ASP A 64 -22.33 20.52 -3.58
C ASP A 64 -20.81 20.39 -3.75
N ARG A 65 -20.24 21.11 -4.73
CA ARG A 65 -18.81 21.09 -5.04
C ARG A 65 -17.96 22.11 -4.29
N ASP A 66 -18.53 23.04 -3.50
CA ASP A 66 -17.76 24.15 -2.90
C ASP A 66 -16.63 23.64 -1.98
N MET A 67 -16.91 22.63 -1.17
CA MET A 67 -15.91 21.97 -0.32
C MET A 67 -15.02 20.97 -1.10
N PRO A 68 -15.54 20.06 -1.95
CA PRO A 68 -14.72 19.25 -2.85
C PRO A 68 -13.68 20.04 -3.65
N ASP A 69 -14.09 21.13 -4.31
CA ASP A 69 -13.21 22.03 -5.08
C ASP A 69 -12.19 22.77 -4.21
N ALA A 70 -12.41 22.88 -2.90
CA ALA A 70 -11.45 23.47 -1.96
C ALA A 70 -10.34 22.48 -1.56
N TYR A 71 -10.67 21.18 -1.46
CA TYR A 71 -9.70 20.11 -1.18
C TYR A 71 -8.92 19.70 -2.44
N GLU A 72 -9.58 19.53 -3.59
CA GLU A 72 -8.97 19.12 -4.86
C GLU A 72 -7.93 20.11 -5.44
N ARG A 73 -7.76 21.28 -4.80
CA ARG A 73 -6.64 22.21 -5.08
C ARG A 73 -5.30 21.68 -4.58
N THR A 74 -5.28 20.78 -3.59
CA THR A 74 -4.05 20.38 -2.89
C THR A 74 -3.87 18.88 -2.70
N VAL A 75 -4.93 18.07 -2.77
CA VAL A 75 -4.82 16.59 -2.74
C VAL A 75 -4.39 16.04 -4.11
N ARG A 76 -3.76 14.86 -4.14
CA ARG A 76 -3.36 14.17 -5.39
C ARG A 76 -4.39 13.13 -5.84
N GLU A 77 -4.46 12.92 -7.15
CA GLU A 77 -5.26 11.85 -7.76
C GLU A 77 -4.54 10.50 -7.59
N ILE A 78 -5.11 9.56 -6.81
CA ILE A 78 -4.52 8.22 -6.63
C ILE A 78 -4.91 7.27 -7.76
N PHE A 79 -6.17 7.27 -8.19
CA PHE A 79 -6.68 6.46 -9.30
C PHE A 79 -7.39 7.32 -10.37
N PRO A 80 -6.67 8.22 -11.09
CA PRO A 80 -7.25 9.07 -12.14
C PRO A 80 -7.95 8.32 -13.30
N ASP A 81 -7.67 7.02 -13.50
CA ASP A 81 -8.39 6.17 -14.46
C ASP A 81 -9.82 5.78 -13.98
N ASP A 82 -10.16 5.92 -12.69
CA ASP A 82 -11.47 5.60 -12.10
C ASP A 82 -12.37 6.84 -12.05
N HIS A 83 -11.88 7.91 -11.42
CA HIS A 83 -12.52 9.22 -11.38
C HIS A 83 -11.48 10.35 -11.26
N PRO A 84 -11.78 11.58 -11.71
CA PRO A 84 -10.94 12.74 -11.42
C PRO A 84 -10.99 13.10 -9.94
N GLY A 85 -9.96 13.79 -9.44
CA GLY A 85 -9.96 14.35 -8.09
C GLY A 85 -10.02 13.30 -6.96
N SER A 86 -10.81 13.60 -5.92
CA SER A 86 -10.97 12.73 -4.73
C SER A 86 -12.42 12.66 -4.24
N PHE A 87 -13.39 13.07 -5.08
CA PHE A 87 -14.81 13.07 -4.75
C PHE A 87 -15.66 12.51 -5.87
N VAL A 88 -16.64 11.69 -5.49
CA VAL A 88 -17.59 11.05 -6.40
C VAL A 88 -18.99 11.56 -6.11
N GLN A 89 -19.79 11.78 -7.17
CA GLN A 89 -21.16 12.26 -7.04
C GLN A 89 -22.14 11.10 -6.84
N PHE A 90 -23.09 11.28 -5.94
CA PHE A 90 -24.28 10.45 -5.80
C PHE A 90 -25.35 10.81 -6.86
N ASP A 91 -26.24 9.87 -7.17
CA ASP A 91 -27.39 10.11 -8.06
C ASP A 91 -28.32 11.26 -7.58
N ASP A 92 -28.29 11.59 -6.28
CA ASP A 92 -29.04 12.71 -5.68
C ASP A 92 -28.32 14.07 -5.74
N GLY A 93 -27.15 14.12 -6.38
CA GLY A 93 -26.37 15.34 -6.62
C GLY A 93 -25.32 15.67 -5.56
N ARG A 94 -25.37 15.05 -4.38
CA ARG A 94 -24.37 15.20 -3.30
C ARG A 94 -23.04 14.56 -3.68
N TRP A 95 -21.98 14.89 -2.95
CA TRP A 95 -20.62 14.39 -3.19
C TRP A 95 -20.06 13.66 -1.98
N ILE A 96 -19.35 12.56 -2.18
CA ILE A 96 -18.66 11.81 -1.12
C ILE A 96 -17.16 11.73 -1.41
N TRP A 97 -16.34 11.84 -0.36
CA TRP A 97 -14.90 11.63 -0.46
C TRP A 97 -14.59 10.16 -0.77
N ALA A 98 -13.85 9.96 -1.86
CA ALA A 98 -13.27 8.69 -2.26
C ALA A 98 -11.83 8.96 -2.74
N THR A 99 -10.84 8.64 -1.91
CA THR A 99 -9.42 8.78 -2.23
C THR A 99 -8.97 7.75 -3.27
N PHE A 100 -9.62 6.58 -3.28
CA PHE A 100 -9.22 5.41 -4.05
C PHE A 100 -10.19 5.13 -5.21
N HIS A 101 -10.92 4.01 -5.19
CA HIS A 101 -11.99 3.77 -6.16
C HIS A 101 -13.30 4.40 -5.68
N SER A 102 -14.18 4.71 -6.62
CA SER A 102 -15.51 5.28 -6.38
C SER A 102 -16.43 4.52 -5.40
N PHE A 103 -16.17 3.23 -5.15
CA PHE A 103 -16.87 2.40 -4.17
C PHE A 103 -16.16 2.31 -2.79
N GLN A 104 -15.03 2.99 -2.61
CA GLN A 104 -14.26 3.05 -1.36
C GLN A 104 -14.40 4.45 -0.77
N TRP A 105 -15.22 4.59 0.27
CA TRP A 105 -15.55 5.89 0.86
C TRP A 105 -14.71 6.15 2.11
N ASP A 106 -14.10 7.34 2.19
CA ASP A 106 -13.19 7.70 3.26
C ASP A 106 -13.93 7.98 4.57
N LEU A 107 -13.48 7.30 5.63
CA LEU A 107 -14.03 7.46 6.97
C LEU A 107 -13.66 8.81 7.59
N ASN A 108 -14.65 9.44 8.21
CA ASN A 108 -14.53 10.73 8.89
C ASN A 108 -14.03 10.54 10.33
N TYR A 109 -12.72 10.36 10.49
CA TYR A 109 -12.10 10.22 11.81
C TYR A 109 -12.19 11.47 12.71
N ARG A 110 -12.66 12.63 12.23
CA ARG A 110 -13.04 13.74 13.12
C ARG A 110 -14.25 13.39 13.99
N ASN A 111 -15.06 12.42 13.58
CA ASN A 111 -16.17 11.90 14.37
C ASN A 111 -15.64 10.83 15.37
N PRO A 112 -15.69 11.07 16.69
CA PRO A 112 -15.21 10.10 17.68
C PRO A 112 -16.00 8.78 17.67
N ARG A 113 -17.22 8.74 17.09
CA ARG A 113 -17.95 7.49 16.87
C ARG A 113 -17.23 6.56 15.89
N VAL A 114 -16.57 7.11 14.86
CA VAL A 114 -15.75 6.37 13.88
C VAL A 114 -14.52 5.77 14.56
N ILE A 115 -13.78 6.59 15.33
CA ILE A 115 -12.61 6.11 16.11
C ILE A 115 -13.02 4.94 17.01
N ARG A 116 -14.11 5.09 17.77
CA ARG A 116 -14.66 4.04 18.64
C ARG A 116 -15.05 2.78 17.86
N ALA A 117 -15.71 2.91 16.71
CA ALA A 117 -16.11 1.78 15.88
C ALA A 117 -14.90 1.01 15.36
N MET A 118 -13.93 1.70 14.77
CA MET A 118 -12.70 1.08 14.23
C MET A 118 -11.83 0.45 15.32
N ALA A 119 -11.77 1.03 16.53
CA ALA A 119 -11.15 0.39 17.68
C ALA A 119 -11.86 -0.92 18.08
N GLY A 120 -13.19 -0.94 17.99
CA GLY A 120 -14.00 -2.15 18.19
C GLY A 120 -13.65 -3.26 17.19
N GLU A 121 -13.54 -2.93 15.91
CA GLU A 121 -13.14 -3.87 14.86
C GLU A 121 -11.71 -4.40 15.06
N MET A 122 -10.75 -3.54 15.44
CA MET A 122 -9.39 -3.98 15.77
C MET A 122 -9.35 -4.98 16.94
N LEU A 123 -10.13 -4.73 18.00
CA LEU A 123 -10.23 -5.63 19.15
C LEU A 123 -11.00 -6.93 18.80
N TYR A 124 -11.99 -6.86 17.91
CA TYR A 124 -12.64 -8.06 17.37
C TYR A 124 -11.65 -8.93 16.60
N LEU A 125 -10.86 -8.34 15.69
CA LEU A 125 -9.81 -9.04 14.94
C LEU A 125 -8.75 -9.66 15.87
N ALA A 126 -8.32 -8.94 16.91
CA ALA A 126 -7.43 -9.47 17.93
C ALA A 126 -8.02 -10.70 18.64
N ASN A 127 -9.30 -10.66 18.99
CA ASN A 127 -10.02 -11.79 19.58
C ASN A 127 -10.21 -12.99 18.63
N GLN A 128 -10.09 -12.79 17.31
CA GLN A 128 -10.00 -13.90 16.34
C GLN A 128 -8.59 -14.52 16.24
N GLY A 129 -7.62 -14.01 17.02
CA GLY A 129 -6.23 -14.48 17.01
C GLY A 129 -5.37 -13.87 15.90
N VAL A 130 -5.67 -12.66 15.44
CA VAL A 130 -4.79 -11.91 14.55
C VAL A 130 -3.58 -11.39 15.34
N ASP A 131 -2.36 -11.71 14.90
CA ASP A 131 -1.13 -11.19 15.51
C ASP A 131 -0.70 -9.82 14.97
N ILE A 132 -1.00 -9.51 13.71
CA ILE A 132 -0.55 -8.28 13.02
C ILE A 132 -1.66 -7.74 12.11
N VAL A 133 -2.06 -6.50 12.32
CA VAL A 133 -2.94 -5.74 11.40
C VAL A 133 -2.09 -4.96 10.41
N ARG A 134 -2.37 -5.07 9.10
CA ARG A 134 -1.89 -4.09 8.12
C ARG A 134 -2.78 -2.86 8.26
N MET A 135 -2.19 -1.76 8.68
CA MET A 135 -2.84 -0.47 8.67
C MET A 135 -2.76 0.03 7.22
N ASP A 136 -3.84 -0.20 6.47
CA ASP A 136 -3.99 0.22 5.07
C ASP A 136 -4.13 1.75 4.99
N ALA A 137 -3.55 2.37 3.96
CA ALA A 137 -3.77 3.77 3.63
C ALA A 137 -3.52 4.77 4.78
N VAL A 138 -2.58 4.51 5.70
CA VAL A 138 -2.40 5.29 6.93
C VAL A 138 -2.17 6.79 6.72
N ALA A 139 -1.65 7.19 5.57
CA ALA A 139 -1.43 8.60 5.25
C ALA A 139 -2.73 9.39 5.13
N PHE A 140 -3.83 8.76 4.69
CA PHE A 140 -5.07 9.42 4.26
C PHE A 140 -6.15 9.48 5.35
N ILE A 141 -5.88 8.98 6.56
CA ILE A 141 -6.88 8.85 7.63
C ILE A 141 -7.24 10.19 8.30
N TRP A 142 -6.71 11.32 7.83
CA TRP A 142 -7.09 12.66 8.30
C TRP A 142 -7.06 13.69 7.18
N ASN A 143 -8.16 14.45 7.05
CA ASN A 143 -8.36 15.44 5.99
C ASN A 143 -8.38 16.87 6.54
N GLN A 144 -7.69 17.79 5.88
CA GLN A 144 -7.69 19.23 6.21
C GLN A 144 -7.58 20.11 4.94
N PRO A 145 -8.50 21.08 4.73
CA PRO A 145 -8.46 21.96 3.55
C PRO A 145 -7.13 22.71 3.43
N GLY A 146 -6.66 22.87 2.19
CA GLY A 146 -5.39 23.55 1.89
C GLY A 146 -4.13 22.72 2.23
N THR A 147 -4.28 21.44 2.53
CA THR A 147 -3.17 20.48 2.72
C THR A 147 -3.28 19.33 1.72
N ALA A 148 -2.21 18.53 1.59
CA ALA A 148 -2.24 17.31 0.79
C ALA A 148 -3.19 16.22 1.34
N CYS A 149 -3.72 16.38 2.57
CA CYS A 149 -4.47 15.35 3.30
C CYS A 149 -3.71 14.01 3.41
N GLU A 150 -2.39 14.10 3.49
CA GLU A 150 -1.46 12.97 3.64
C GLU A 150 -0.48 13.24 4.78
N SER A 151 -0.28 12.26 5.66
CA SER A 151 0.70 12.28 6.77
C SER A 151 0.58 13.50 7.70
N LEU A 152 -0.65 13.99 7.88
CA LEU A 152 -0.97 15.04 8.83
C LEU A 152 -0.71 14.55 10.28
N PRO A 153 -0.33 15.43 11.22
CA PRO A 153 -0.02 15.05 12.61
C PRO A 153 -1.12 14.24 13.29
N GLU A 154 -2.38 14.51 12.99
CA GLU A 154 -3.54 13.82 13.55
C GLU A 154 -3.70 12.37 13.06
N ALA A 155 -3.16 12.02 11.89
CA ALA A 155 -3.09 10.63 11.44
C ALA A 155 -2.17 9.81 12.38
N HIS A 156 -1.00 10.36 12.71
CA HIS A 156 -0.09 9.75 13.69
C HIS A 156 -0.73 9.65 15.08
N LEU A 157 -1.35 10.72 15.57
CA LEU A 157 -2.05 10.71 16.87
C LEU A 157 -3.17 9.65 16.93
N LEU A 158 -3.90 9.45 15.83
CA LEU A 158 -4.95 8.45 15.72
C LEU A 158 -4.38 7.01 15.77
N LEU A 159 -3.28 6.75 15.06
CA LEU A 159 -2.58 5.46 15.11
C LEU A 159 -2.00 5.18 16.50
N GLN A 160 -1.44 6.19 17.16
CA GLN A 160 -0.96 6.11 18.54
C GLN A 160 -2.10 5.83 19.54
N ALA A 161 -3.27 6.44 19.36
CA ALA A 161 -4.46 6.14 20.14
C ALA A 161 -4.93 4.69 19.95
N PHE A 162 -4.99 4.19 18.71
CA PHE A 162 -5.32 2.79 18.43
C PHE A 162 -4.29 1.82 19.01
N ASN A 163 -3.00 2.17 18.95
CA ASN A 163 -1.93 1.37 19.53
C ASN A 163 -2.13 1.27 21.05
N ALA A 164 -2.32 2.40 21.74
CA ALA A 164 -2.56 2.45 23.18
C ALA A 164 -3.77 1.58 23.62
N VAL A 165 -4.90 1.65 22.88
CA VAL A 165 -6.05 0.77 23.11
C VAL A 165 -5.67 -0.71 22.99
N CYS A 166 -4.88 -1.07 21.98
CA CYS A 166 -4.40 -2.44 21.80
C CYS A 166 -3.38 -2.85 22.87
N ARG A 167 -2.50 -1.97 23.35
CA ARG A 167 -1.59 -2.29 24.48
C ARG A 167 -2.33 -2.63 25.76
N ILE A 168 -3.50 -2.02 26.00
CA ILE A 168 -4.36 -2.29 27.17
C ILE A 168 -5.07 -3.65 27.03
N SER A 169 -5.71 -3.90 25.88
CA SER A 169 -6.70 -4.99 25.74
C SER A 169 -6.22 -6.19 24.92
N ALA A 170 -5.23 -6.01 24.05
CA ALA A 170 -4.73 -7.01 23.10
C ALA A 170 -3.21 -6.84 22.85
N PRO A 171 -2.36 -6.94 23.89
CA PRO A 171 -0.98 -6.46 23.82
C PRO A 171 -0.11 -7.14 22.76
N SER A 172 -0.46 -8.35 22.32
CA SER A 172 0.22 -9.08 21.22
C SER A 172 -0.04 -8.54 19.82
N LEU A 173 -1.12 -7.75 19.61
CA LEU A 173 -1.52 -7.26 18.29
C LEU A 173 -0.59 -6.14 17.81
N LEU A 174 0.25 -6.41 16.82
CA LEU A 174 1.16 -5.41 16.24
C LEU A 174 0.52 -4.70 15.03
N PHE A 175 0.96 -3.47 14.79
CA PHE A 175 0.57 -2.70 13.63
C PHE A 175 1.69 -2.68 12.59
N LYS A 176 1.31 -2.95 11.34
CA LYS A 176 2.16 -2.82 10.15
C LYS A 176 1.65 -1.66 9.30
N SER A 177 2.34 -0.53 9.38
CA SER A 177 2.10 0.65 8.54
C SER A 177 2.25 0.30 7.06
N GLU A 178 1.35 0.86 6.26
CA GLU A 178 1.46 0.92 4.82
C GLU A 178 1.37 2.37 4.35
N ALA A 179 2.52 3.05 4.38
CA ALA A 179 2.69 4.40 3.88
C ALA A 179 3.52 4.36 2.59
N ILE A 180 2.89 4.62 1.43
CA ILE A 180 3.55 4.67 0.11
C ILE A 180 3.70 6.15 -0.30
N VAL A 181 4.58 6.84 0.41
CA VAL A 181 4.81 8.29 0.38
C VAL A 181 6.32 8.59 0.31
N HIS A 182 6.71 9.86 0.43
CA HIS A 182 8.13 10.27 0.47
C HIS A 182 8.86 9.60 1.65
N PRO A 183 10.14 9.17 1.51
CA PRO A 183 10.85 8.45 2.57
C PRO A 183 10.88 9.13 3.95
N ASP A 184 10.93 10.46 4.00
CA ASP A 184 10.90 11.22 5.26
C ASP A 184 9.56 11.10 5.99
N GLU A 185 8.47 10.85 5.26
CA GLU A 185 7.15 10.58 5.83
C GLU A 185 6.99 9.10 6.21
N VAL A 186 7.52 8.16 5.41
CA VAL A 186 7.41 6.72 5.70
C VAL A 186 8.00 6.37 7.07
N VAL A 187 9.16 6.95 7.43
CA VAL A 187 9.83 6.65 8.70
C VAL A 187 9.07 7.20 9.92
N ARG A 188 8.27 8.25 9.77
CA ARG A 188 7.52 8.88 10.87
C ARG A 188 6.45 7.97 11.47
N TYR A 189 5.96 6.97 10.73
CA TYR A 189 4.99 5.98 11.23
C TYR A 189 5.63 4.90 12.11
N ILE A 190 6.96 4.85 12.21
CA ILE A 190 7.71 3.71 12.76
C ILE A 190 8.11 4.00 14.20
N ASP A 191 7.24 3.61 15.13
CA ASP A 191 7.49 3.72 16.57
C ASP A 191 6.79 2.58 17.34
N ARG A 192 7.32 2.23 18.53
CA ARG A 192 6.69 1.23 19.43
C ARG A 192 5.26 1.61 19.81
N GLY A 193 5.01 2.89 20.03
CA GLY A 193 3.73 3.50 20.36
C GLY A 193 2.85 3.81 19.14
N GLU A 194 3.32 3.61 17.91
CA GLU A 194 2.55 3.84 16.69
C GLU A 194 2.45 2.56 15.83
N CYS A 195 3.29 2.37 14.80
CA CYS A 195 3.41 1.10 14.10
C CYS A 195 4.78 0.45 14.33
N GLN A 196 4.79 -0.75 14.96
CA GLN A 196 6.03 -1.50 15.21
C GLN A 196 6.63 -2.06 13.91
N LEU A 197 5.81 -2.24 12.88
CA LEU A 197 6.21 -2.72 11.57
C LEU A 197 5.84 -1.67 10.52
N SER A 198 6.63 -1.60 9.44
CA SER A 198 6.27 -0.78 8.27
C SER A 198 6.80 -1.42 7.00
N TYR A 199 6.07 -1.32 5.88
CA TYR A 199 6.63 -1.65 4.58
C TYR A 199 7.85 -0.76 4.28
N ASN A 200 8.88 -1.31 3.64
CA ASN A 200 10.01 -0.50 3.15
C ASN A 200 9.89 -0.29 1.62
N PRO A 201 9.05 0.67 1.15
CA PRO A 201 8.85 0.91 -0.27
C PRO A 201 10.11 1.47 -0.94
N LEU A 202 10.92 2.26 -0.22
CA LEU A 202 12.18 2.80 -0.72
C LEU A 202 13.13 1.66 -1.14
N GLN A 203 13.39 0.69 -0.25
CA GLN A 203 14.24 -0.45 -0.57
C GLN A 203 13.66 -1.29 -1.72
N MET A 204 12.34 -1.51 -1.75
CA MET A 204 11.69 -2.26 -2.83
C MET A 204 11.84 -1.57 -4.19
N ALA A 205 11.52 -0.29 -4.28
CA ALA A 205 11.65 0.51 -5.49
C ALA A 205 13.12 0.59 -5.95
N LEU A 206 14.06 0.75 -5.01
CA LEU A 206 15.48 0.86 -5.33
C LEU A 206 16.11 -0.47 -5.80
N ILE A 207 15.63 -1.62 -5.33
CA ILE A 207 16.00 -2.93 -5.90
C ILE A 207 15.64 -2.99 -7.40
N TRP A 208 14.43 -2.60 -7.77
CA TRP A 208 14.01 -2.57 -9.18
C TRP A 208 14.78 -1.54 -10.01
N ASN A 209 15.00 -0.33 -9.47
CA ASN A 209 15.88 0.67 -10.07
C ASN A 209 17.28 0.11 -10.37
N SER A 210 17.92 -0.58 -9.43
CA SER A 210 19.27 -1.13 -9.61
C SER A 210 19.29 -2.28 -10.63
N LEU A 211 18.20 -3.07 -10.73
CA LEU A 211 18.05 -4.07 -11.79
C LEU A 211 17.94 -3.44 -13.18
N ALA A 212 17.27 -2.29 -13.33
CA ALA A 212 17.19 -1.57 -14.60
C ALA A 212 18.54 -0.91 -14.96
N THR A 213 19.06 -0.06 -14.07
CA THR A 213 20.22 0.80 -14.29
C THR A 213 21.58 0.09 -14.25
N ARG A 214 21.67 -1.07 -13.56
CA ARG A 214 22.92 -1.73 -13.13
C ARG A 214 23.77 -0.84 -12.21
N ASN A 215 23.18 0.19 -11.63
CA ASN A 215 23.80 1.10 -10.69
C ASN A 215 23.16 0.93 -9.31
N VAL A 216 23.98 0.75 -8.28
CA VAL A 216 23.56 0.54 -6.89
C VAL A 216 23.64 1.79 -6.03
N SER A 217 24.13 2.94 -6.52
CA SER A 217 24.40 4.11 -5.68
C SER A 217 23.19 4.59 -4.86
N LEU A 218 22.01 4.71 -5.47
CA LEU A 218 20.77 5.05 -4.74
C LEU A 218 20.43 4.01 -3.66
N LEU A 219 20.54 2.72 -3.98
CA LEU A 219 20.25 1.64 -3.03
C LEU A 219 21.26 1.62 -1.87
N ALA A 220 22.54 1.87 -2.16
CA ALA A 220 23.59 1.96 -1.15
C ALA A 220 23.36 3.16 -0.21
N GLN A 221 23.11 4.35 -0.76
CA GLN A 221 22.79 5.58 0.00
C GLN A 221 21.55 5.38 0.89
N ALA A 222 20.49 4.75 0.38
CA ALA A 222 19.29 4.44 1.15
C ALA A 222 19.54 3.41 2.28
N LEU A 223 20.38 2.39 2.02
CA LEU A 223 20.76 1.41 3.05
C LEU A 223 21.69 2.00 4.12
N GLU A 224 22.53 2.96 3.76
CA GLU A 224 23.43 3.65 4.68
C GLU A 224 22.71 4.68 5.56
N ARG A 225 21.79 5.46 4.98
CA ARG A 225 21.19 6.63 5.66
C ARG A 225 19.78 6.42 6.21
N ARG A 226 19.00 5.49 5.65
CA ARG A 226 17.55 5.36 5.88
C ARG A 226 17.12 3.95 6.29
N HIS A 227 18.06 3.06 6.59
CA HIS A 227 17.74 1.70 7.02
C HIS A 227 17.52 1.57 8.53
N ASP A 228 18.31 2.29 9.32
CA ASP A 228 18.21 2.28 10.76
C ASP A 228 16.91 2.98 11.21
N ILE A 229 16.22 2.35 12.16
CA ILE A 229 14.90 2.73 12.68
C ILE A 229 14.86 2.48 14.19
N PRO A 230 13.91 3.08 14.95
CA PRO A 230 13.87 2.97 16.40
C PRO A 230 13.88 1.53 16.92
N GLU A 231 14.54 1.31 18.06
CA GLU A 231 14.67 -0.02 18.67
C GLU A 231 13.28 -0.67 18.88
N GLY A 232 13.16 -1.98 18.69
CA GLY A 232 11.87 -2.69 18.79
C GLY A 232 10.85 -2.29 17.72
N THR A 233 11.32 -1.88 16.55
CA THR A 233 10.53 -1.76 15.31
C THR A 233 11.20 -2.54 14.19
N ALA A 234 10.51 -2.85 13.08
CA ALA A 234 11.13 -3.55 11.95
C ALA A 234 10.53 -3.20 10.58
N TRP A 235 11.42 -3.12 9.59
CA TRP A 235 11.04 -3.05 8.17
C TRP A 235 10.51 -4.41 7.67
N VAL A 236 9.32 -4.38 7.08
CA VAL A 236 8.77 -5.43 6.22
C VAL A 236 9.35 -5.24 4.82
N LYS A 237 10.48 -5.89 4.58
CA LYS A 237 11.24 -5.87 3.32
C LYS A 237 10.56 -6.78 2.29
N TYR A 238 10.37 -6.30 1.07
CA TYR A 238 9.61 -7.01 0.03
C TYR A 238 10.16 -6.70 -1.37
N VAL A 239 9.85 -7.58 -2.34
CA VAL A 239 10.23 -7.43 -3.75
C VAL A 239 9.02 -7.02 -4.61
N ARG A 240 7.83 -7.53 -4.29
CA ARG A 240 6.54 -7.16 -4.90
C ARG A 240 5.42 -7.30 -3.87
N SER A 241 4.37 -6.50 -4.05
CA SER A 241 3.10 -6.53 -3.31
C SER A 241 1.96 -6.97 -4.24
N HIS A 242 0.71 -6.87 -3.76
CA HIS A 242 -0.48 -6.94 -4.62
C HIS A 242 -0.59 -5.74 -5.58
N ASP A 243 -0.12 -4.58 -5.14
CA ASP A 243 -0.21 -3.30 -5.84
C ASP A 243 0.87 -3.14 -6.91
N ASP A 244 0.79 -2.02 -7.62
CA ASP A 244 1.83 -1.52 -8.51
C ASP A 244 3.16 -1.17 -7.81
N ILE A 245 4.16 -0.77 -8.59
CA ILE A 245 5.41 -0.18 -8.11
C ILE A 245 5.36 1.33 -8.40
N GLY A 246 5.34 2.13 -7.34
CA GLY A 246 5.65 3.56 -7.38
C GLY A 246 7.14 3.82 -7.12
N TRP A 247 7.69 4.86 -7.75
CA TRP A 247 9.11 5.23 -7.63
C TRP A 247 9.36 6.24 -6.51
N THR A 248 9.06 5.82 -5.27
CA THR A 248 9.07 6.66 -4.06
C THR A 248 10.46 6.90 -3.47
N PHE A 249 11.49 7.06 -4.31
CA PHE A 249 12.78 7.60 -3.86
C PHE A 249 12.70 9.13 -3.72
N SER A 250 13.52 9.70 -2.85
CA SER A 250 13.64 11.15 -2.65
C SER A 250 14.35 11.81 -3.85
N ASP A 251 13.87 12.97 -4.29
CA ASP A 251 14.51 13.75 -5.36
C ASP A 251 15.78 14.44 -4.85
N GLU A 252 15.82 14.74 -3.56
CA GLU A 252 16.96 15.31 -2.83
C GLU A 252 18.12 14.30 -2.77
N ASP A 253 17.86 13.07 -2.32
CA ASP A 253 18.81 11.96 -2.30
C ASP A 253 19.39 11.69 -3.71
N ALA A 254 18.52 11.71 -4.73
CA ALA A 254 18.89 11.51 -6.12
C ALA A 254 19.74 12.65 -6.68
N ALA A 255 19.43 13.91 -6.32
CA ALA A 255 20.18 15.08 -6.75
C ALA A 255 21.64 15.07 -6.24
N GLU A 256 21.90 14.57 -5.03
CA GLU A 256 23.28 14.37 -4.54
C GLU A 256 24.10 13.45 -5.45
N LEU A 257 23.47 12.44 -6.04
CA LEU A 257 24.08 11.50 -6.99
C LEU A 257 24.05 12.02 -8.44
N SER A 258 23.71 13.30 -8.66
CA SER A 258 23.52 13.93 -9.97
C SER A 258 22.45 13.26 -10.84
N ILE A 259 21.42 12.67 -10.22
CA ILE A 259 20.27 12.05 -10.89
C ILE A 259 19.07 13.00 -10.80
N ASN A 260 18.55 13.44 -11.94
CA ASN A 260 17.27 14.18 -11.97
C ASN A 260 16.12 13.19 -11.71
N GLY A 261 15.42 13.35 -10.58
CA GLY A 261 14.38 12.41 -10.17
C GLY A 261 13.22 12.29 -11.16
N HIS A 262 12.76 13.39 -11.75
CA HIS A 262 11.67 13.38 -12.75
C HIS A 262 12.05 12.57 -14.00
N ASP A 263 13.19 12.89 -14.63
CA ASP A 263 13.65 12.17 -15.81
C ASP A 263 14.00 10.71 -15.51
N HIS A 264 14.49 10.43 -14.30
CA HIS A 264 14.79 9.07 -13.86
C HIS A 264 13.54 8.21 -13.67
N ARG A 265 12.46 8.76 -13.10
CA ARG A 265 11.14 8.09 -13.05
C ARG A 265 10.60 7.81 -14.45
N ARG A 266 10.75 8.76 -15.39
CA ARG A 266 10.36 8.56 -16.81
C ARG A 266 11.17 7.42 -17.47
N PHE A 267 12.47 7.34 -17.22
CA PHE A 267 13.30 6.21 -17.65
C PHE A 267 12.81 4.89 -17.06
N LEU A 268 12.62 4.81 -15.74
CA LEU A 268 12.19 3.57 -15.06
C LEU A 268 10.82 3.10 -15.56
N ASN A 269 9.89 4.04 -15.76
CA ASN A 269 8.58 3.75 -16.34
C ASN A 269 8.71 3.16 -17.75
N ALA A 270 9.41 3.85 -18.66
CA ALA A 270 9.65 3.36 -20.01
C ALA A 270 10.37 2.00 -20.02
N PHE A 271 11.32 1.79 -19.09
CA PHE A 271 12.05 0.53 -18.95
C PHE A 271 11.11 -0.61 -18.58
N PHE A 272 10.36 -0.48 -17.48
CA PHE A 272 9.58 -1.59 -16.96
C PHE A 272 8.33 -1.95 -17.77
N VAL A 273 7.78 -1.01 -18.56
CA VAL A 273 6.72 -1.31 -19.55
C VAL A 273 7.24 -1.70 -20.95
N ASN A 274 8.53 -2.03 -21.09
CA ASN A 274 9.15 -2.44 -22.35
C ASN A 274 9.06 -1.40 -23.49
N ARG A 275 9.08 -0.10 -23.14
CA ARG A 275 9.17 1.02 -24.09
C ARG A 275 10.61 1.57 -24.22
N PHE A 276 11.58 1.04 -23.46
CA PHE A 276 13.00 1.36 -23.57
C PHE A 276 13.78 0.27 -24.34
N PRO A 277 14.64 0.62 -25.32
CA PRO A 277 15.45 -0.35 -26.06
C PRO A 277 16.32 -1.24 -25.15
N GLY A 278 16.30 -2.55 -25.38
CA GLY A 278 17.04 -3.51 -24.56
C GLY A 278 16.42 -3.86 -23.21
N SER A 279 15.20 -3.39 -22.89
CA SER A 279 14.51 -3.80 -21.66
C SER A 279 14.16 -5.30 -21.64
N PHE A 280 14.48 -5.93 -20.52
CA PHE A 280 14.08 -7.31 -20.21
C PHE A 280 12.66 -7.40 -19.63
N ALA A 281 12.14 -6.32 -19.04
CA ALA A 281 10.90 -6.34 -18.28
C ALA A 281 9.65 -6.48 -19.16
N ARG A 282 8.58 -7.07 -18.63
CA ARG A 282 7.26 -7.21 -19.30
C ARG A 282 6.12 -6.74 -18.38
N GLY A 283 6.26 -5.55 -17.82
CA GLY A 283 5.23 -4.88 -17.03
C GLY A 283 4.11 -4.26 -17.88
N VAL A 284 3.15 -3.65 -17.19
CA VAL A 284 2.02 -2.90 -17.75
C VAL A 284 1.92 -1.56 -16.98
N PRO A 285 1.71 -0.42 -17.65
CA PRO A 285 1.49 0.84 -16.95
C PRO A 285 0.18 0.78 -16.14
N PHE A 286 0.15 1.49 -15.02
CA PHE A 286 -1.00 1.62 -14.15
C PHE A 286 -1.12 3.07 -13.69
N GLN A 287 -2.29 3.68 -13.87
CA GLN A 287 -2.56 5.08 -13.55
C GLN A 287 -1.54 6.01 -14.25
N ASP A 288 -1.48 5.91 -15.58
CA ASP A 288 -0.59 6.71 -16.44
C ASP A 288 -1.17 8.13 -16.56
N ASN A 289 -0.80 9.05 -15.65
CA ASN A 289 -1.39 10.38 -15.56
C ASN A 289 -0.68 11.36 -16.51
N PRO A 290 -1.30 11.74 -17.65
CA PRO A 290 -0.64 12.60 -18.64
C PRO A 290 -0.46 14.05 -18.19
N ARG A 291 -1.11 14.49 -17.09
CA ARG A 291 -0.98 15.85 -16.54
C ARG A 291 0.29 16.01 -15.71
N THR A 292 0.66 14.99 -14.95
CA THR A 292 1.82 14.99 -14.04
C THR A 292 3.03 14.24 -14.61
N GLY A 293 2.80 13.32 -15.57
CA GLY A 293 3.80 12.37 -16.03
C GLY A 293 4.07 11.25 -15.02
N ASP A 294 3.30 11.17 -13.93
CA ASP A 294 3.36 10.05 -12.99
C ASP A 294 2.69 8.82 -13.60
N CYS A 295 3.27 7.66 -13.34
CA CYS A 295 2.84 6.38 -13.86
C CYS A 295 3.50 5.30 -13.01
N ARG A 296 2.75 4.25 -12.68
CA ARG A 296 3.25 3.14 -11.87
C ARG A 296 3.25 1.83 -12.64
N ILE A 297 3.93 0.83 -12.10
CA ILE A 297 4.20 -0.41 -12.82
C ILE A 297 3.47 -1.60 -12.20
N SER A 298 2.51 -2.14 -12.94
CA SER A 298 1.93 -3.46 -12.68
C SER A 298 2.77 -4.58 -13.29
N GLY A 299 2.96 -5.67 -12.54
CA GLY A 299 3.66 -6.86 -13.04
C GLY A 299 4.07 -7.83 -11.93
N THR A 300 4.20 -9.12 -12.29
CA THR A 300 4.78 -10.13 -11.39
C THR A 300 6.31 -9.98 -11.34
N THR A 301 6.96 -10.44 -10.26
CA THR A 301 8.42 -10.48 -10.18
C THR A 301 9.04 -11.20 -11.39
N ALA A 302 8.42 -12.29 -11.86
CA ALA A 302 8.91 -13.06 -13.00
C ALA A 302 8.82 -12.28 -14.34
N SER A 303 7.71 -11.58 -14.59
CA SER A 303 7.52 -10.76 -15.79
C SER A 303 8.44 -9.53 -15.78
N LEU A 304 8.57 -8.87 -14.63
CA LEU A 304 9.42 -7.68 -14.47
C LEU A 304 10.92 -8.04 -14.51
N ALA A 305 11.33 -9.19 -13.97
CA ALA A 305 12.70 -9.71 -14.06
C ALA A 305 13.03 -10.42 -15.41
N GLY A 306 12.11 -10.41 -16.38
CA GLY A 306 12.36 -10.85 -17.75
C GLY A 306 12.20 -12.34 -18.07
N LEU A 307 11.72 -13.16 -17.13
CA LEU A 307 11.46 -14.58 -17.38
C LEU A 307 10.41 -14.81 -18.49
N GLU A 308 9.51 -13.84 -18.69
CA GLU A 308 8.52 -13.82 -19.78
C GLU A 308 9.15 -13.53 -21.15
N ALA A 309 10.18 -12.66 -21.19
CA ALA A 309 10.89 -12.29 -22.41
C ALA A 309 11.67 -13.47 -23.01
N HIS A 310 12.25 -14.32 -22.16
CA HIS A 310 13.00 -15.51 -22.56
C HIS A 310 12.13 -16.76 -22.82
N GLY A 311 10.81 -16.60 -22.98
CA GLY A 311 9.95 -17.65 -23.54
C GLY A 311 9.48 -18.75 -22.57
N CYS A 312 9.58 -18.53 -21.24
CA CYS A 312 9.10 -19.50 -20.26
C CYS A 312 7.57 -19.70 -20.34
N ARG A 313 7.12 -20.85 -20.88
CA ARG A 313 5.70 -21.17 -21.17
C ARG A 313 4.77 -20.91 -19.98
N ARG A 314 5.17 -21.37 -18.78
CA ARG A 314 4.39 -21.23 -17.53
C ARG A 314 4.06 -19.78 -17.16
N VAL A 315 4.92 -18.81 -17.48
CA VAL A 315 4.65 -17.39 -17.18
C VAL A 315 3.55 -16.83 -18.09
N ARG A 316 3.55 -17.22 -19.36
CA ARG A 316 2.52 -16.82 -20.34
C ARG A 316 1.15 -17.43 -20.00
N GLU A 317 1.12 -18.68 -19.56
CA GLU A 317 -0.09 -19.37 -19.10
C GLU A 317 -0.71 -18.71 -17.86
N PHE A 318 0.12 -18.25 -16.92
CA PHE A 318 -0.35 -17.54 -15.72
C PHE A 318 -0.98 -16.18 -16.07
N ARG A 319 -0.38 -15.45 -17.02
CA ARG A 319 -0.89 -14.15 -17.50
C ARG A 319 -2.27 -14.28 -18.15
N ALA A 320 -2.47 -15.27 -19.02
CA ALA A 320 -3.75 -15.51 -19.69
C ALA A 320 -4.91 -15.76 -18.70
N ASN A 321 -4.65 -16.55 -17.66
CA ASN A 321 -5.62 -16.84 -16.59
C ASN A 321 -5.92 -15.62 -15.71
N ALA A 322 -4.95 -14.72 -15.50
CA ALA A 322 -5.16 -13.47 -14.77
C ALA A 322 -6.01 -12.48 -15.60
N SER A 323 -5.63 -12.22 -16.86
CA SER A 323 -6.35 -11.26 -17.72
C SER A 323 -7.81 -11.66 -18.00
N GLY A 324 -8.09 -12.97 -18.11
CA GLY A 324 -9.46 -13.46 -18.26
C GLY A 324 -10.35 -13.24 -17.02
N ARG A 325 -9.76 -13.10 -15.82
CA ARG A 325 -10.49 -12.83 -14.57
C ARG A 325 -10.64 -11.33 -14.29
N SER A 326 -9.69 -10.49 -14.70
CA SER A 326 -9.82 -9.03 -14.61
C SER A 326 -11.01 -8.49 -15.41
N GLN A 327 -11.37 -9.14 -16.54
CA GLN A 327 -12.61 -8.81 -17.27
C GLN A 327 -13.88 -9.26 -16.53
N ALA A 328 -13.84 -10.40 -15.82
CA ALA A 328 -14.99 -10.90 -15.06
C ALA A 328 -15.31 -10.07 -13.80
N LEU A 329 -14.30 -9.44 -13.18
CA LEU A 329 -14.50 -8.46 -12.10
C LEU A 329 -14.98 -7.08 -12.59
N ARG A 330 -14.85 -6.75 -13.88
CA ARG A 330 -15.45 -5.54 -14.48
C ARG A 330 -16.91 -5.73 -14.92
N MET A 331 -17.52 -6.87 -14.64
CA MET A 331 -18.88 -7.24 -15.05
C MET A 331 -19.77 -7.70 -13.89
N ARG A 332 -19.47 -7.27 -12.66
CA ARG A 332 -20.24 -7.58 -11.45
C ARG A 332 -20.31 -6.39 -10.52
#